data_AF-A0A257NQT6-F1
#
_entry.id   AF-A0A257NQT6-F1
#
_cell.length_a   1.000
_cell.length_b   1.000
_cell.length_c   1.000
_cell.angle_alpha   90.00
_cell.angle_beta   90.00
_cell.angle_gamma   90.00
#
_symmetry.space_group_name_H-M   'P 1'
#
loop_
_entity.id
_entity.type
_entity.pdbx_description
1 polymer ?
#
loop_
_entity_poly.entity_id
_entity_poly.type
_entity_poly.pdbx_seq_one_letter_code
_entity_poly.pdbx_strand_id
1 'polypeptide(L)'
;RFDLDNKPGVSNLLTLLSIFSGESIPALESRLAGQGYGVLKVQTAESVIAFLEPIQARFHALRADESALDQILADGAAKARARAEPTLHRAFEVHGFLPRR
;
A
#
# COMPACT_ATOMS: atom_id res chain seq x y z
N ARG A 1 20.42 10.01 -15.76
CA ARG A 1 21.07 8.69 -15.61
C ARG A 1 20.95 8.24 -14.17
N PHE A 2 20.64 6.96 -13.96
CA PHE A 2 20.58 6.26 -12.70
C PHE A 2 21.99 5.97 -12.20
N ASP A 3 22.25 6.43 -10.98
CA ASP A 3 23.51 6.33 -10.26
C ASP A 3 23.21 6.61 -8.79
N LEU A 4 23.24 5.58 -7.94
CA LEU A 4 22.87 5.70 -6.53
C LEU A 4 23.89 6.51 -5.72
N ASP A 5 25.17 6.43 -6.10
CA ASP A 5 26.26 7.06 -5.36
C ASP A 5 26.40 8.54 -5.72
N ASN A 6 26.39 8.85 -7.03
CA ASN A 6 26.66 10.20 -7.51
C ASN A 6 25.40 11.02 -7.80
N LYS A 7 24.24 10.38 -7.95
CA LYS A 7 22.96 11.06 -8.27
C LYS A 7 21.75 10.49 -7.51
N PRO A 8 21.82 10.36 -6.17
CA PRO A 8 20.77 9.68 -5.39
C PRO A 8 19.36 10.27 -5.60
N GLY A 9 19.24 11.60 -5.71
CA GLY A 9 17.93 12.24 -5.95
C GLY A 9 17.33 11.94 -7.33
N VAL A 10 18.15 11.91 -8.38
CA VAL A 10 17.70 11.57 -9.75
C VAL A 10 17.35 10.10 -9.83
N SER A 11 18.16 9.25 -9.20
CA SER A 11 17.94 7.81 -9.14
C SER A 11 16.65 7.47 -8.39
N ASN A 12 16.37 8.16 -7.28
CA ASN A 12 15.11 7.99 -6.57
C ASN A 12 13.90 8.37 -7.43
N LEU A 13 13.95 9.49 -8.15
CA LEU A 13 12.86 9.89 -9.06
C LEU A 13 12.67 8.90 -10.21
N LEU A 14 13.76 8.39 -10.80
CA LEU A 14 13.69 7.34 -11.83
C LEU A 14 13.09 6.05 -11.29
N THR A 15 13.44 5.66 -10.06
CA THR A 15 12.84 4.49 -9.39
C THR A 15 11.34 4.70 -9.18
N LEU A 16 10.92 5.84 -8.63
CA LEU A 16 9.51 6.14 -8.41
C LEU A 16 8.74 6.14 -9.74
N LEU A 17 9.24 6.86 -10.74
CA LEU A 17 8.62 6.90 -12.06
C LEU A 17 8.53 5.49 -12.66
N SER A 18 9.56 4.66 -12.53
CA SER A 18 9.53 3.27 -13.00
C SER A 18 8.44 2.44 -12.31
N ILE A 19 8.32 2.54 -10.98
CA ILE A 19 7.30 1.82 -10.21
C ILE A 19 5.88 2.23 -10.62
N PHE A 20 5.62 3.53 -10.78
CA PHE A 20 4.27 4.04 -11.03
C PHE A 20 3.87 4.06 -12.51
N SER A 21 4.83 4.12 -13.44
CA SER A 21 4.55 4.03 -14.89
C SER A 21 4.61 2.61 -15.44
N GLY A 22 5.31 1.69 -14.76
CA GLY A 22 5.61 0.35 -15.28
C GLY A 22 6.73 0.30 -16.32
N GLU A 23 7.31 1.45 -16.71
CA GLU A 23 8.47 1.51 -17.60
C GLU A 23 9.75 1.09 -16.86
N SER A 24 10.69 0.43 -17.55
CA SER A 24 12.00 0.12 -16.97
C SER A 24 12.88 1.38 -16.87
N ILE A 25 13.77 1.43 -15.89
CA ILE A 25 14.73 2.54 -15.73
C ILE A 25 15.52 2.81 -17.03
N PRO A 26 16.07 1.80 -17.75
CA PRO A 26 16.76 2.06 -19.02
C PRO A 26 15.87 2.71 -20.10
N ALA A 27 14.59 2.32 -20.18
CA ALA A 27 13.65 2.94 -21.11
C ALA A 27 13.39 4.40 -20.75
N LEU A 28 13.21 4.69 -19.45
CA LEU A 28 13.05 6.05 -18.93
C LEU A 28 14.28 6.91 -19.18
N GLU A 29 15.49 6.37 -19.00
CA GLU A 29 16.73 7.10 -19.28
C GLU A 29 16.88 7.46 -20.76
N SER A 30 16.52 6.54 -21.66
CA SER A 30 16.51 6.78 -23.10
C SER A 30 15.47 7.84 -23.46
N ARG A 31 14.24 7.70 -22.94
CA ARG A 31 13.12 8.61 -23.22
C ARG A 31 13.37 10.02 -22.68
N LEU A 32 13.99 10.15 -21.51
CA LEU A 32 14.26 11.42 -20.83
C LEU A 32 15.65 12.01 -21.15
N ALA A 33 16.40 11.40 -22.08
CA ALA A 33 17.69 11.91 -22.50
C ALA A 33 17.57 13.35 -23.01
N GLY A 34 18.37 14.26 -22.45
CA GLY A 34 18.38 15.67 -22.84
C GLY A 34 17.21 16.54 -22.34
N GLN A 35 16.19 15.97 -21.68
CA GLN A 35 14.99 16.72 -21.24
C GLN A 35 15.16 17.49 -19.92
N GLY A 36 16.26 17.27 -19.20
CA GLY A 36 16.55 17.93 -17.93
C GLY A 36 15.72 17.43 -16.73
N TYR A 37 16.06 17.90 -15.52
CA TYR A 37 15.46 17.40 -14.27
C TYR A 37 14.05 17.92 -13.99
N GLY A 38 13.65 19.06 -14.58
CA GLY A 38 12.30 19.60 -14.44
C GLY A 38 11.25 18.63 -14.97
N VAL A 39 11.48 18.11 -16.18
CA VAL A 39 10.58 17.13 -16.83
C VAL A 39 10.51 15.83 -16.04
N LEU A 40 11.64 15.31 -15.55
CA LEU A 40 11.66 14.12 -14.69
C LEU A 40 10.77 14.29 -13.46
N LYS A 41 10.84 15.44 -12.78
CA LYS A 41 10.01 15.71 -11.60
C LYS A 41 8.53 15.77 -11.94
N VAL A 42 8.16 16.48 -13.01
CA VAL A 42 6.76 16.60 -13.44
C VAL A 42 6.18 15.23 -13.76
N GLN A 43 6.85 14.45 -14.60
CA GLN A 43 6.34 13.13 -14.98
C GLN A 43 6.29 12.16 -13.79
N THR A 44 7.24 12.23 -12.87
CA THR A 44 7.18 11.44 -11.63
C THR A 44 5.95 11.82 -10.81
N ALA A 45 5.68 13.11 -10.64
CA ALA A 45 4.52 13.59 -9.89
C ALA A 45 3.20 13.17 -10.55
N GLU A 46 3.07 13.37 -11.85
CA GLU A 46 1.87 12.97 -12.62
C GLU A 46 1.62 11.46 -12.52
N SER A 47 2.67 10.64 -12.65
CA SER A 47 2.57 9.18 -12.54
C SER A 47 2.13 8.74 -11.14
N VAL A 48 2.69 9.35 -10.09
CA VAL A 48 2.30 9.08 -8.69
C VAL A 48 0.85 9.50 -8.43
N ILE A 49 0.45 10.68 -8.90
CA ILE A 49 -0.91 11.21 -8.72
C ILE A 49 -1.91 10.29 -9.40
N ALA A 50 -1.72 9.99 -10.68
CA ALA A 50 -2.62 9.12 -11.44
C ALA A 50 -2.76 7.72 -10.81
N PHE A 51 -1.68 7.20 -10.21
CA PHE A 51 -1.72 5.93 -9.48
C PHE A 51 -2.53 6.02 -8.18
N LEU A 52 -2.37 7.10 -7.40
CA LEU A 52 -3.00 7.26 -6.10
C LEU A 52 -4.47 7.72 -6.17
N GLU A 53 -4.86 8.46 -7.19
CA GLU A 53 -6.24 8.96 -7.38
C GLU A 53 -7.32 7.88 -7.23
N PRO A 54 -7.28 6.73 -7.93
CA PRO A 54 -8.30 5.69 -7.78
C PRO A 54 -8.28 5.04 -6.39
N ILE A 55 -7.11 4.96 -5.74
CA ILE A 55 -6.97 4.44 -4.38
C ILE A 55 -7.65 5.39 -3.38
N GLN A 56 -7.39 6.70 -3.51
CA GLN A 56 -8.00 7.73 -2.69
C GLN A 56 -9.52 7.78 -2.89
N ALA A 57 -9.99 7.72 -4.14
CA ALA A 57 -11.42 7.68 -4.44
C ALA A 57 -12.11 6.48 -3.78
N ARG A 58 -11.52 5.27 -3.88
CA ARG A 58 -12.04 4.08 -3.22
C ARG A 58 -11.98 4.17 -1.70
N PHE A 59 -10.90 4.71 -1.14
CA PHE A 59 -10.79 4.97 0.29
C PHE A 59 -11.91 5.88 0.77
N HIS A 60 -12.16 7.00 0.11
CA HIS A 60 -13.21 7.95 0.48
C HIS A 60 -14.61 7.34 0.35
N ALA A 61 -14.87 6.56 -0.71
CA ALA A 61 -16.13 5.85 -0.88
C ALA A 61 -16.38 4.86 0.26
N LEU A 62 -15.38 4.04 0.64
CA LEU A 62 -15.49 3.11 1.76
C LEU A 62 -15.59 3.83 3.11
N ARG A 63 -14.82 4.91 3.30
CA ARG A 63 -14.77 5.64 4.57
C ARG A 63 -16.07 6.37 4.88
N ALA A 64 -16.80 6.79 3.85
CA ALA A 64 -18.08 7.48 3.97
C ALA A 64 -19.25 6.52 4.25
N ASP A 65 -19.11 5.22 3.97
CA ASP A 65 -20.15 4.21 4.21
C ASP A 65 -19.94 3.51 5.56
N GLU A 66 -20.42 4.15 6.63
CA GLU A 66 -20.28 3.61 7.99
C GLU A 66 -20.98 2.26 8.17
N SER A 67 -22.14 2.05 7.52
CA SER A 67 -22.87 0.78 7.62
C SER A 67 -22.09 -0.38 6.99
N ALA A 68 -21.47 -0.16 5.82
CA ALA A 68 -20.63 -1.18 5.21
C ALA A 68 -19.38 -1.46 6.04
N LEU A 69 -18.78 -0.43 6.65
CA LEU A 69 -17.63 -0.61 7.55
C LEU A 69 -18.00 -1.44 8.78
N ASP A 70 -19.12 -1.14 9.44
CA ASP A 70 -19.59 -1.90 10.60
C ASP A 70 -19.83 -3.37 10.25
N GLN A 71 -20.42 -3.64 9.08
CA GLN A 71 -20.60 -5.01 8.61
C GLN A 71 -19.26 -5.72 8.38
N ILE A 72 -18.30 -5.07 7.71
CA ILE A 72 -16.95 -5.63 7.48
C ILE A 72 -16.26 -5.94 8.81
N LEU A 73 -16.37 -5.04 9.80
CA LEU A 73 -15.79 -5.23 11.13
C LEU A 73 -16.48 -6.36 11.90
N ALA A 74 -17.80 -6.46 11.85
CA ALA A 74 -18.56 -7.54 12.48
C ALA A 74 -18.17 -8.91 11.91
N ASP A 75 -18.11 -9.02 10.58
CA ASP A 75 -17.71 -10.25 9.89
C ASP A 75 -16.26 -10.62 10.20
N GLY A 76 -15.36 -9.63 10.19
CA GLY A 76 -13.96 -9.81 10.57
C GLY A 76 -13.80 -10.30 12.01
N ALA A 77 -14.53 -9.70 12.94
CA ALA A 77 -14.53 -10.09 14.35
C ALA A 77 -15.08 -11.50 14.54
N ALA A 78 -16.16 -11.89 13.87
CA ALA A 78 -16.71 -13.25 13.93
C ALA A 78 -15.68 -14.28 13.44
N LYS A 79 -15.04 -14.04 12.29
CA LYS A 79 -13.98 -14.90 11.74
C LYS A 79 -12.77 -15.00 12.67
N ALA A 80 -12.35 -13.88 13.25
CA ALA A 80 -11.23 -13.84 14.18
C ALA A 80 -11.54 -14.62 15.47
N ARG A 81 -12.72 -14.41 16.06
CA ARG A 81 -13.17 -15.13 17.26
C ARG A 81 -13.22 -16.63 17.01
N ALA A 82 -13.83 -17.08 15.91
CA ALA A 82 -13.89 -18.50 15.58
C ALA A 82 -12.51 -19.16 15.49
N ARG A 83 -11.48 -18.44 15.03
CA ARG A 83 -10.09 -18.93 14.99
C ARG A 83 -9.37 -18.86 16.33
N ALA A 84 -9.67 -17.84 17.15
CA ALA A 84 -9.03 -17.61 18.43
C ALA A 84 -9.57 -18.53 19.54
N GLU A 85 -10.87 -18.82 19.52
CA GLU A 85 -11.58 -19.56 20.58
C GLU A 85 -10.91 -20.88 20.94
N PRO A 86 -10.50 -21.76 19.99
CA PRO A 86 -9.87 -23.03 20.34
C PRO A 86 -8.50 -22.88 21.01
N THR A 87 -7.77 -21.80 20.71
CA THR A 87 -6.48 -21.51 21.33
C THR A 87 -6.68 -20.98 22.75
N LEU A 88 -7.64 -20.08 22.93
CA LEU A 88 -7.99 -19.55 24.25
C LEU A 88 -8.51 -20.65 25.18
N HIS A 89 -9.37 -21.54 24.65
CA HIS A 89 -9.88 -22.68 25.39
C HIS A 89 -8.75 -23.59 25.90
N ARG A 90 -7.83 -23.98 25.02
CA ARG A 90 -6.66 -24.79 25.40
C ARG A 90 -5.81 -24.12 26.47
N ALA A 91 -5.60 -22.80 26.37
CA ALA A 91 -4.87 -22.06 27.39
C ALA A 91 -5.58 -22.10 28.74
N PHE A 92 -6.91 -21.92 28.75
CA PHE A 92 -7.71 -21.95 29.99
C PHE A 92 -7.72 -23.35 30.62
N GLU A 93 -7.83 -24.40 29.81
CA GLU A 93 -7.75 -25.79 30.27
C GLU A 93 -6.41 -26.09 30.95
N VAL A 94 -5.28 -25.69 30.34
CA VAL A 94 -3.95 -25.92 30.90
C VAL A 94 -3.75 -25.17 32.22
N HIS A 95 -4.31 -23.97 32.36
CA HIS A 95 -4.22 -23.17 33.58
C HIS A 95 -5.29 -23.51 34.63
N GLY A 96 -6.20 -24.44 34.34
CA GLY A 96 -7.25 -24.86 35.28
C GLY A 96 -8.37 -23.82 35.48
N PHE A 97 -8.55 -22.89 34.54
CA PHE A 97 -9.66 -21.94 34.60
C PHE A 97 -10.97 -22.61 34.19
N LEU A 98 -12.06 -22.23 34.86
CA LEU A 98 -13.40 -22.69 34.50
C LEU A 98 -13.80 -22.14 33.11
N PRO A 99 -14.50 -22.93 32.28
CA PRO A 99 -14.98 -22.46 30.98
C PRO A 99 -15.93 -21.28 31.16
N ARG A 100 -15.86 -20.32 30.24
CA ARG A 100 -16.72 -19.14 30.25
C ARG A 100 -18.18 -19.59 30.02
N ARG A 101 -19.10 -19.20 30.91
CA ARG A 101 -20.55 -19.38 30.73
C ARG A 101 -21.09 -18.46 29.63
#